data_AF-A0A8B9UNZ8-F1
#
_entry.id   AF-A0A8B9UNZ8-F1
#
_cell.length_a   1.000
_cell.length_b   1.000
_cell.length_c   1.000
_cell.angle_alpha   90.00
_cell.angle_beta   90.00
_cell.angle_gamma   90.00
#
_symmetry.space_group_name_H-M   'P 1'
#
loop_
_entity.id
_entity.type
_entity.pdbx_description
1 polymer ?
#
loop_
_entity_poly.entity_id
_entity_poly.type
_entity_poly.pdbx_seq_one_letter_code
_entity_poly.pdbx_strand_id
1 'polypeptide(L)'
;GAGERPHEDDEDEAWAGPLAAVFPRDPALFADSFPTRSRFRFCGHVLRIAQHHGPRLGLAAPVWDGVRVLGGIGGVFRGVTPPLTSPLTDPLGGDVTITDLPLALEQIRENVRRNVPGGAAAPCPPPRVRALAWGLDHGSFPRGYDVVLGADVVYDPRSFPALLTTLRHLCGPRSVALLCCGMRRELGAARFFQQLLPRHFRTQLLRRCPQRDVELYRATCGDIG
;
A
#
# COMPACT_ATOMS: atom_id res chain seq x y z
N GLY A 1 53.41 -22.07 -46.13
CA GLY A 1 53.06 -20.90 -45.31
C GLY A 1 51.67 -21.15 -44.76
N ALA A 2 51.61 -21.53 -43.49
CA ALA A 2 50.39 -21.77 -42.74
C ALA A 2 49.70 -20.45 -42.38
N GLY A 3 48.39 -20.49 -42.17
CA GLY A 3 47.56 -19.37 -41.73
C GLY A 3 46.18 -19.88 -41.36
N GLU A 4 46.12 -20.57 -40.22
CA GLU A 4 44.93 -21.13 -39.58
C GLU A 4 43.94 -20.05 -39.11
N ARG A 5 42.65 -20.44 -39.11
CA ARG A 5 41.55 -19.73 -38.47
C ARG A 5 41.77 -19.74 -36.95
N PRO A 6 41.55 -18.64 -36.21
CA PRO A 6 41.52 -18.73 -34.76
C PRO A 6 40.24 -19.44 -34.32
N HIS A 7 40.48 -20.43 -33.48
CA HIS A 7 39.53 -21.19 -32.67
C HIS A 7 38.60 -20.29 -31.85
N GLU A 8 37.33 -20.67 -31.79
CA GLU A 8 36.46 -20.41 -30.64
C GLU A 8 37.02 -21.24 -29.48
N ASP A 9 37.70 -20.59 -28.54
CA ASP A 9 38.09 -21.19 -27.28
C ASP A 9 37.31 -20.50 -26.15
N ASP A 10 36.60 -21.35 -25.40
CA ASP A 10 35.80 -21.07 -24.23
C ASP A 10 36.54 -20.22 -23.19
N GLU A 11 36.14 -18.95 -23.02
CA GLU A 11 36.47 -18.16 -21.83
C GLU A 11 35.43 -18.40 -20.71
N ASP A 12 35.22 -19.67 -20.39
CA ASP A 12 34.45 -20.11 -19.22
C ASP A 12 35.34 -20.97 -18.31
N GLU A 13 36.54 -20.48 -17.94
CA GLU A 13 37.29 -21.13 -16.87
C GLU A 13 38.06 -20.20 -15.94
N ALA A 14 37.69 -20.32 -14.66
CA ALA A 14 38.52 -20.13 -13.47
C ALA A 14 38.78 -18.70 -12.95
N TRP A 15 37.76 -18.11 -12.30
CA TRP A 15 37.99 -17.28 -11.10
C TRP A 15 38.11 -18.13 -9.81
N ALA A 16 38.63 -19.36 -9.90
CA ALA A 16 38.84 -20.23 -8.73
C ALA A 16 40.11 -19.85 -7.95
N GLY A 17 40.20 -18.59 -7.52
CA GLY A 17 41.25 -18.09 -6.63
C GLY A 17 40.79 -18.04 -5.16
N PRO A 18 41.72 -17.83 -4.19
CA PRO A 18 41.43 -17.73 -2.75
C PRO A 18 40.35 -16.68 -2.39
N LEU A 19 40.09 -15.73 -3.29
CA LEU A 19 39.04 -14.72 -3.16
C LEU A 19 37.62 -15.27 -3.35
N ALA A 20 37.44 -16.38 -4.08
CA ALA A 20 36.13 -17.00 -4.31
C ALA A 20 35.51 -17.64 -3.05
N ALA A 21 36.33 -17.89 -2.02
CA ALA A 21 35.89 -18.32 -0.70
C ALA A 21 35.55 -17.16 0.25
N VAL A 22 35.94 -15.93 -0.11
CA VAL A 22 35.75 -14.72 0.70
C VAL A 22 34.45 -13.99 0.34
N PHE A 23 33.99 -14.10 -0.92
CA PHE A 23 32.74 -13.50 -1.35
C PHE A 23 31.55 -14.45 -1.10
N PRO A 24 30.57 -14.06 -0.29
CA PRO A 24 29.37 -14.87 -0.08
C PRO A 24 28.61 -15.01 -1.40
N ARG A 25 28.39 -16.27 -1.81
CA ARG A 25 27.72 -16.65 -3.08
C ARG A 25 26.20 -16.50 -3.03
N ASP A 26 25.67 -15.72 -2.09
CA ASP A 26 24.23 -15.50 -2.02
C ASP A 26 23.88 -14.32 -2.94
N PRO A 27 23.29 -14.55 -4.13
CA PRO A 27 22.83 -13.46 -5.00
C PRO A 27 21.83 -12.53 -4.31
N ALA A 28 21.20 -12.95 -3.20
CA ALA A 28 20.37 -12.06 -2.38
C ALA A 28 21.16 -10.95 -1.68
N LEU A 29 22.48 -11.10 -1.47
CA LEU A 29 23.35 -10.04 -0.91
C LEU A 29 23.63 -8.92 -1.92
N PHE A 30 23.45 -9.20 -3.21
CA PHE A 30 23.57 -8.24 -4.31
C PHE A 30 22.21 -7.80 -4.86
N ALA A 31 21.12 -8.24 -4.25
CA ALA A 31 19.78 -7.86 -4.67
C ALA A 31 19.52 -6.37 -4.33
N ASP A 32 18.96 -5.63 -5.29
CA ASP A 32 18.51 -4.25 -5.09
C ASP A 32 17.48 -4.10 -3.98
N SER A 33 16.81 -5.19 -3.59
CA SER A 33 15.82 -5.21 -2.53
C SER A 33 15.91 -6.47 -1.68
N PHE A 34 15.72 -6.34 -0.37
CA PHE A 34 15.66 -7.45 0.57
C PHE A 34 14.24 -7.60 1.16
N PRO A 35 13.66 -8.82 1.13
CA PRO A 35 12.33 -9.06 1.67
C PRO A 35 12.38 -9.25 3.19
N THR A 36 11.56 -8.49 3.93
CA THR A 36 11.21 -8.82 5.31
C THR A 36 9.78 -9.36 5.36
N ARG A 37 9.52 -10.28 6.30
CA ARG A 37 8.20 -10.90 6.47
C ARG A 37 7.69 -10.58 7.86
N SER A 38 6.56 -9.91 7.91
CA SER A 38 5.89 -9.51 9.14
C SER A 38 4.58 -10.28 9.29
N ARG A 39 4.24 -10.61 10.53
CA ARG A 39 2.95 -11.23 10.88
C ARG A 39 2.12 -10.22 11.65
N PHE A 40 0.90 -9.99 11.20
CA PHE A 40 -0.06 -9.13 11.86
C PHE A 40 -1.33 -9.92 12.16
N ARG A 41 -2.01 -9.61 13.26
CA ARG A 41 -3.31 -10.18 13.57
C ARG A 41 -4.36 -9.08 13.48
N PHE A 42 -5.33 -9.28 12.60
CA PHE A 42 -6.43 -8.36 12.37
C PHE A 42 -7.74 -9.14 12.36
N CYS A 43 -8.74 -8.70 13.13
CA CYS A 43 -10.04 -9.39 13.22
C CYS A 43 -9.93 -10.90 13.48
N GLY A 44 -8.97 -11.34 14.31
CA GLY A 44 -8.69 -12.77 14.55
C GLY A 44 -7.90 -13.50 13.45
N HIS A 45 -7.74 -12.90 12.27
CA HIS A 45 -7.00 -13.47 11.13
C HIS A 45 -5.54 -13.08 11.18
N VAL A 46 -4.65 -14.03 10.89
CA VAL A 46 -3.20 -13.79 10.83
C VAL A 46 -2.81 -13.47 9.39
N LEU A 47 -2.42 -12.22 9.14
CA LEU A 47 -1.86 -11.78 7.87
C LEU A 47 -0.35 -11.95 7.85
N ARG A 48 0.15 -12.46 6.73
CA ARG A 48 1.57 -12.61 6.39
C ARG A 48 1.91 -11.60 5.31
N ILE A 49 2.62 -10.54 5.68
CA ILE A 49 2.94 -9.42 4.80
C ILE A 49 4.43 -9.48 4.43
N ALA A 50 4.73 -9.51 3.14
CA ALA A 50 6.06 -9.22 2.60
C ALA A 50 6.25 -7.72 2.42
N GLN A 51 7.42 -7.26 2.82
CA GLN A 51 7.90 -5.90 2.65
C GLN A 51 9.27 -5.97 1.96
N HIS A 52 9.35 -5.55 0.71
CA HIS A 52 10.59 -5.55 -0.08
C HIS A 52 11.28 -4.20 0.10
N HIS A 53 12.24 -4.15 1.00
CA HIS A 53 12.99 -2.93 1.29
C HIS A 53 14.08 -2.74 0.23
N GLY A 54 14.14 -1.55 -0.36
CA GLY A 54 15.09 -1.21 -1.40
C GLY A 54 14.79 0.17 -1.99
N PRO A 55 15.67 0.70 -2.86
CA PRO A 55 15.52 2.06 -3.41
C PRO A 55 14.31 2.17 -4.36
N ARG A 56 13.82 1.06 -4.92
CA ARG A 56 12.69 1.05 -5.87
C ARG A 56 11.33 1.31 -5.21
N LEU A 57 11.08 0.71 -4.04
CA LEU A 57 9.79 0.82 -3.34
C LEU A 57 9.75 1.94 -2.31
N GLY A 58 10.88 2.28 -1.69
CA GLY A 58 10.97 3.38 -0.73
C GLY A 58 9.87 3.34 0.34
N LEU A 59 9.07 4.41 0.43
CA LEU A 59 7.97 4.55 1.41
C LEU A 59 6.80 3.58 1.20
N ALA A 60 6.72 2.93 0.03
CA ALA A 60 5.69 1.94 -0.29
C ALA A 60 6.08 0.51 0.14
N ALA A 61 7.29 0.29 0.66
CA ALA A 61 7.72 -1.02 1.17
C ALA A 61 7.17 -1.37 2.58
N PRO A 62 7.28 -0.49 3.60
CA PRO A 62 6.94 -0.84 4.97
C PRO A 62 5.46 -0.74 5.31
N VAL A 63 5.02 -1.51 6.31
CA VAL A 63 3.70 -1.33 6.94
C VAL A 63 3.79 -0.23 7.99
N TRP A 64 3.08 0.87 7.77
CA TRP A 64 3.06 2.03 8.66
C TRP A 64 2.08 1.88 9.83
N ASP A 65 2.24 2.69 10.88
CA ASP A 65 1.44 2.58 12.11
C ASP A 65 -0.05 2.89 11.91
N GLY A 66 -0.41 3.76 10.96
CA GLY A 66 -1.79 4.01 10.57
C GLY A 66 -2.49 2.74 10.09
N VAL A 67 -1.79 1.88 9.34
CA VAL A 67 -2.31 0.57 8.89
C VAL A 67 -2.59 -0.33 10.08
N ARG A 68 -1.66 -0.37 11.04
CA ARG A 68 -1.76 -1.23 12.23
C ARG A 68 -2.93 -0.81 13.11
N VAL A 69 -3.14 0.51 13.27
CA VAL A 69 -4.26 1.07 14.02
C VAL A 69 -5.57 0.82 13.28
N LEU A 70 -5.65 1.12 11.99
CA LEU A 70 -6.85 0.93 11.18
C LEU A 70 -7.28 -0.53 11.15
N GLY A 71 -6.33 -1.46 10.97
CA GLY A 71 -6.62 -2.88 10.97
C GLY A 71 -7.00 -3.45 12.33
N GLY A 72 -6.52 -2.85 13.42
CA GLY A 72 -6.91 -3.23 14.78
C GLY A 72 -8.35 -2.85 15.14
N ILE A 73 -9.03 -2.04 14.33
CA ILE A 73 -10.38 -1.51 14.60
C ILE A 73 -11.50 -2.42 14.08
N GLY A 74 -11.18 -3.57 13.47
CA GLY A 74 -12.18 -4.64 13.37
C GLY A 74 -13.33 -4.38 12.39
N GLY A 75 -13.14 -3.56 11.34
CA GLY A 75 -14.22 -3.11 10.46
C GLY A 75 -14.11 -3.62 9.02
N VAL A 76 -15.26 -4.02 8.46
CA VAL A 76 -15.49 -4.40 7.06
C VAL A 76 -15.57 -3.15 6.22
N PHE A 77 -14.83 -3.07 5.13
CA PHE A 77 -14.83 -1.87 4.31
C PHE A 77 -14.80 -2.22 2.81
N ARG A 78 -15.88 -1.91 2.10
CA ARG A 78 -15.98 -1.95 0.63
C ARG A 78 -15.33 -0.67 0.08
N GLY A 79 -14.08 -0.71 -0.38
CA GLY A 79 -13.44 0.54 -0.80
C GLY A 79 -12.14 0.44 -1.57
N VAL A 80 -11.77 1.58 -2.17
CA VAL A 80 -10.44 1.82 -2.72
C VAL A 80 -9.46 1.98 -1.56
N THR A 81 -8.49 1.08 -1.46
CA THR A 81 -7.45 1.13 -0.42
C THR A 81 -6.11 1.50 -1.06
N PRO A 82 -5.43 2.58 -0.65
CA PRO A 82 -4.06 2.89 -1.01
C PRO A 82 -3.09 1.78 -0.52
N PRO A 83 -1.80 1.87 -0.82
CA PRO A 83 -0.89 0.72 -0.83
C PRO A 83 -0.63 0.23 0.59
N LEU A 84 -0.66 -1.09 0.79
CA LEU A 84 -0.42 -1.72 2.09
C LEU A 84 -1.43 -1.36 3.20
N THR A 85 -2.53 -0.65 2.91
CA THR A 85 -3.38 -0.02 3.94
C THR A 85 -4.59 -0.80 4.43
N SER A 86 -4.78 -2.05 4.01
CA SER A 86 -5.92 -2.84 4.50
C SER A 86 -5.45 -4.20 5.00
N PRO A 87 -5.90 -4.66 6.18
CA PRO A 87 -5.93 -6.07 6.47
C PRO A 87 -6.73 -6.74 5.36
N LEU A 88 -6.02 -7.42 4.48
CA LEU A 88 -6.59 -8.13 3.34
C LEU A 88 -7.77 -9.00 3.84
N THR A 89 -8.96 -8.71 3.30
CA THR A 89 -10.23 -9.42 3.51
C THR A 89 -10.02 -10.94 3.46
N ASP A 90 -10.52 -11.74 4.40
CA ASP A 90 -11.96 -12.02 4.59
C ASP A 90 -12.28 -12.49 6.02
N PRO A 91 -13.36 -11.96 6.65
CA PRO A 91 -14.52 -12.84 6.84
C PRO A 91 -15.89 -12.26 6.41
N LEU A 92 -15.94 -11.15 5.64
CA LEU A 92 -17.15 -10.32 5.51
C LEU A 92 -17.48 -9.79 4.09
N GLY A 93 -16.93 -10.39 3.02
CA GLY A 93 -17.59 -10.40 1.72
C GLY A 93 -17.86 -9.08 0.97
N GLY A 94 -16.83 -8.26 0.73
CA GLY A 94 -16.93 -7.03 -0.08
C GLY A 94 -16.20 -7.09 -1.42
N ASP A 95 -16.68 -6.35 -2.43
CA ASP A 95 -15.92 -6.05 -3.66
C ASP A 95 -14.85 -4.97 -3.34
N VAL A 96 -13.60 -5.39 -3.25
CA VAL A 96 -12.47 -4.56 -2.80
C VAL A 96 -11.55 -4.23 -3.97
N THR A 97 -11.11 -2.97 -4.05
CA THR A 97 -10.07 -2.53 -4.99
C THR A 97 -8.90 -1.94 -4.24
N ILE A 98 -7.73 -2.54 -4.34
CA ILE A 98 -6.47 -2.08 -3.75
C ILE A 98 -5.67 -1.33 -4.80
N THR A 99 -5.13 -0.18 -4.44
CA THR A 99 -4.48 0.74 -5.35
C THR A 99 -3.16 1.29 -4.82
N ASP A 100 -2.22 1.54 -5.72
CA ASP A 100 -1.03 2.37 -5.53
C ASP A 100 -0.55 2.89 -6.89
N LEU A 101 0.48 3.71 -6.88
CA LEU A 101 1.47 3.82 -7.93
C LEU A 101 1.92 2.44 -8.46
N PRO A 102 2.22 2.34 -9.77
CA PRO A 102 2.60 1.09 -10.42
C PRO A 102 3.71 0.29 -9.71
N LEU A 103 4.68 0.99 -9.12
CA LEU A 103 5.86 0.38 -8.49
C LEU A 103 5.54 -0.56 -7.32
N ALA A 104 4.42 -0.37 -6.61
CA ALA A 104 4.08 -1.21 -5.45
C ALA A 104 3.06 -2.31 -5.76
N LEU A 105 2.47 -2.31 -6.96
CA LEU A 105 1.40 -3.25 -7.29
C LEU A 105 1.87 -4.71 -7.25
N GLU A 106 3.15 -4.96 -7.52
CA GLU A 106 3.73 -6.30 -7.41
C GLU A 106 3.72 -6.81 -5.96
N GLN A 107 4.26 -6.03 -5.02
CA GLN A 107 4.23 -6.34 -3.59
C GLN A 107 2.79 -6.51 -3.08
N ILE A 108 1.86 -5.66 -3.54
CA ILE A 108 0.44 -5.76 -3.16
C ILE A 108 -0.15 -7.08 -3.67
N ARG A 109 0.06 -7.45 -4.94
CA ARG A 109 -0.45 -8.70 -5.52
C ARG A 109 0.12 -9.92 -4.81
N GLU A 110 1.40 -9.91 -4.47
CA GLU A 110 2.02 -10.96 -3.66
C GLU A 110 1.32 -11.11 -2.30
N ASN A 111 1.08 -10.00 -1.61
CA ASN A 111 0.42 -10.00 -0.31
C ASN A 111 -1.05 -10.47 -0.42
N VAL A 112 -1.78 -10.05 -1.45
CA VAL A 112 -3.15 -10.55 -1.73
C VAL A 112 -3.13 -12.08 -1.89
N ARG A 113 -2.28 -12.62 -2.76
CA ARG A 113 -2.19 -14.07 -3.01
C ARG A 113 -1.85 -14.88 -1.75
N ARG A 114 -1.12 -14.30 -0.80
CA ARG A 114 -0.71 -14.98 0.43
C ARG A 114 -1.79 -15.03 1.51
N ASN A 115 -2.73 -14.10 1.47
CA ASN A 115 -3.68 -13.87 2.56
C ASN A 115 -5.13 -14.09 2.17
N VAL A 116 -5.43 -14.07 0.87
CA VAL A 116 -6.77 -14.32 0.34
C VAL A 116 -6.82 -15.77 -0.14
N PRO A 117 -7.60 -16.67 0.49
CA PRO A 117 -7.73 -18.04 0.05
C PRO A 117 -8.35 -18.07 -1.36
N GLY A 118 -7.63 -18.65 -2.33
CA GLY A 118 -8.16 -18.89 -3.67
C GLY A 118 -9.00 -20.18 -3.67
N GLY A 119 -10.29 -20.08 -4.00
CA GLY A 119 -11.14 -21.25 -4.15
C GLY A 119 -12.62 -20.90 -4.34
N ALA A 120 -13.37 -21.82 -4.94
CA ALA A 120 -14.81 -21.67 -5.19
C ALA A 120 -15.68 -21.56 -3.92
N ALA A 121 -15.10 -21.80 -2.74
CA ALA A 121 -15.75 -21.66 -1.43
C ALA A 121 -15.55 -20.28 -0.79
N ALA A 122 -14.84 -19.35 -1.45
CA ALA A 122 -14.71 -17.99 -0.95
C ALA A 122 -16.06 -17.26 -1.09
N PRO A 123 -16.59 -16.65 -0.01
CA PRO A 123 -17.91 -16.01 -0.05
C PRO A 123 -17.96 -14.76 -0.94
N CYS A 124 -16.82 -14.27 -1.43
CA CYS A 124 -16.73 -13.09 -2.28
C CYS A 124 -15.59 -13.12 -3.31
N PRO A 125 -15.67 -12.25 -4.34
CA PRO A 125 -14.63 -12.15 -5.34
C PRO A 125 -13.29 -11.70 -4.73
N PRO A 126 -12.16 -12.14 -5.30
CA PRO A 126 -10.84 -11.72 -4.83
C PRO A 126 -10.65 -10.20 -5.03
N PRO A 127 -9.89 -9.52 -4.16
CA PRO A 127 -9.60 -8.10 -4.30
C PRO A 127 -8.93 -7.79 -5.65
N ARG A 128 -9.38 -6.71 -6.30
CA ARG A 128 -8.76 -6.19 -7.53
C ARG A 128 -7.55 -5.34 -7.15
N VAL A 129 -6.43 -5.49 -7.85
CA VAL A 129 -5.24 -4.64 -7.64
C VAL A 129 -5.00 -3.78 -8.87
N ARG A 130 -5.13 -2.45 -8.75
CA ARG A 130 -5.09 -1.49 -9.87
C ARG A 130 -4.17 -0.31 -9.57
N ALA A 131 -3.53 0.24 -10.61
CA ALA A 131 -2.77 1.47 -10.48
C ALA A 131 -3.71 2.67 -10.22
N LEU A 132 -3.37 3.54 -9.28
CA LEU A 132 -4.04 4.82 -9.07
C LEU A 132 -3.03 5.87 -8.59
N ALA A 133 -2.56 6.72 -9.50
CA ALA A 133 -1.90 7.97 -9.15
C ALA A 133 -2.95 9.05 -8.84
N TRP A 134 -2.88 9.61 -7.63
CA TRP A 134 -3.84 10.61 -7.18
C TRP A 134 -3.91 11.81 -8.11
N GLY A 135 -5.12 12.30 -8.38
CA GLY A 135 -5.36 13.45 -9.26
C GLY A 135 -5.18 13.17 -10.75
N LEU A 136 -4.66 12.00 -11.13
CA LEU A 136 -4.42 11.61 -12.53
C LEU A 136 -5.36 10.48 -12.96
N ASP A 137 -5.32 9.34 -12.26
CA ASP A 137 -5.97 8.11 -12.73
C ASP A 137 -7.40 7.92 -12.22
N HIS A 138 -7.84 8.78 -11.30
CA HIS A 138 -9.12 8.67 -10.59
C HIS A 138 -10.32 8.55 -11.53
N GLY A 139 -10.30 9.20 -12.70
CA GLY A 139 -11.38 9.10 -13.71
C GLY A 139 -11.61 7.68 -14.26
N SER A 140 -10.63 6.79 -14.16
CA SER A 140 -10.75 5.37 -14.57
C SER A 140 -11.37 4.46 -13.50
N PHE A 141 -11.78 5.03 -12.37
CA PHE A 141 -12.44 4.34 -11.27
C PHE A 141 -13.90 4.78 -11.18
N PRO A 142 -14.82 3.86 -10.82
CA PRO A 142 -16.20 4.22 -10.56
C PRO A 142 -16.30 5.24 -9.42
N ARG A 143 -17.38 6.00 -9.40
CA ARG A 143 -17.71 6.90 -8.29
C ARG A 143 -18.61 6.18 -7.29
N GLY A 144 -18.69 6.71 -6.07
CA GLY A 144 -19.67 6.26 -5.09
C GLY A 144 -19.32 4.94 -4.41
N TYR A 145 -18.03 4.70 -4.13
CA TYR A 145 -17.63 3.58 -3.27
C TYR A 145 -18.27 3.73 -1.90
N ASP A 146 -18.86 2.67 -1.33
CA ASP A 146 -19.50 2.77 -0.01
C ASP A 146 -18.51 3.22 1.07
N VAL A 147 -17.27 2.74 0.98
CA VAL A 147 -16.18 3.12 1.86
C VAL A 147 -14.94 3.50 1.04
N VAL A 148 -14.14 4.44 1.51
CA VAL A 148 -12.79 4.68 1.02
C VAL A 148 -11.85 4.63 2.21
N LEU A 149 -10.78 3.84 2.12
CA LEU A 149 -9.82 3.73 3.21
C LEU A 149 -8.55 4.48 2.83
N GLY A 150 -7.87 5.04 3.82
CA GLY A 150 -6.52 5.57 3.63
C GLY A 150 -5.74 5.46 4.92
N ALA A 151 -4.55 4.88 4.88
CA ALA A 151 -3.66 4.87 6.03
C ALA A 151 -2.31 5.47 5.66
N ASP A 152 -1.84 6.42 6.46
CA ASP A 152 -0.59 7.17 6.23
C ASP A 152 -0.45 7.75 4.81
N VAL A 153 -1.57 8.15 4.21
CA VAL A 153 -1.62 8.79 2.87
C VAL A 153 -1.33 10.29 2.90
N VAL A 154 -1.24 10.87 4.10
CA VAL A 154 -1.03 12.30 4.33
C VAL A 154 0.42 12.51 4.77
N TYR A 155 1.33 12.60 3.80
CA TYR A 155 2.78 12.70 4.07
C TYR A 155 3.53 13.70 3.17
N ASP A 156 2.94 14.14 2.05
CA ASP A 156 3.54 15.15 1.16
C ASP A 156 2.53 16.29 0.92
N PRO A 157 2.77 17.50 1.46
CA PRO A 157 1.88 18.64 1.25
C PRO A 157 1.59 18.98 -0.22
N ARG A 158 2.52 18.65 -1.13
CA ARG A 158 2.35 18.89 -2.57
C ARG A 158 1.31 17.97 -3.20
N SER A 159 1.07 16.79 -2.62
CA SER A 159 0.10 15.81 -3.13
C SER A 159 -1.31 16.02 -2.56
N PHE A 160 -1.49 16.88 -1.55
CA PHE A 160 -2.79 17.09 -0.90
C PHE A 160 -3.92 17.50 -1.86
N PRO A 161 -3.73 18.43 -2.82
CA PRO A 161 -4.77 18.75 -3.78
C PRO A 161 -5.18 17.54 -4.63
N ALA A 162 -4.19 16.76 -5.09
CA ALA A 162 -4.43 15.57 -5.90
C ALA A 162 -5.14 14.45 -5.11
N LEU A 163 -4.77 14.26 -3.84
CA LEU A 163 -5.44 13.35 -2.92
C LEU A 163 -6.90 13.76 -2.68
N LEU A 164 -7.17 15.05 -2.44
CA LEU A 164 -8.53 15.57 -2.25
C LEU A 164 -9.39 15.40 -3.50
N THR A 165 -8.84 15.70 -4.69
CA THR A 165 -9.53 15.45 -5.97
C THR A 165 -9.91 13.97 -6.11
N THR A 166 -8.99 13.08 -5.76
CA THR A 166 -9.23 11.63 -5.80
C THR A 166 -10.32 11.24 -4.81
N LEU A 167 -10.23 11.65 -3.55
CA LEU A 167 -11.23 11.34 -2.53
C LEU A 167 -12.63 11.84 -2.93
N ARG A 168 -12.73 13.05 -3.49
CA ARG A 168 -13.99 13.64 -3.98
C ARG A 168 -14.59 12.87 -5.14
N HIS A 169 -13.76 12.25 -5.98
CA HIS A 169 -14.25 11.42 -7.08
C HIS A 169 -14.75 10.07 -6.59
N LEU A 170 -13.96 9.41 -5.72
CA LEU A 170 -14.28 8.08 -5.22
C LEU A 170 -15.49 8.08 -4.28
N CYS A 171 -15.64 9.13 -3.47
CA CYS A 171 -16.75 9.27 -2.54
C CYS A 171 -17.99 9.85 -3.24
N GLY A 172 -19.12 9.18 -3.11
CA GLY A 172 -20.46 9.68 -3.40
C GLY A 172 -21.22 10.09 -2.13
N PRO A 173 -22.51 10.44 -2.25
CA PRO A 173 -23.32 10.99 -1.15
C PRO A 173 -23.46 10.09 0.09
N ARG A 174 -23.38 8.76 -0.10
CA ARG A 174 -23.48 7.77 0.99
C ARG A 174 -22.13 7.21 1.42
N SER A 175 -21.05 7.67 0.79
CA SER A 175 -19.71 7.15 1.03
C SER A 175 -19.14 7.61 2.36
N VAL A 176 -18.36 6.73 2.98
CA VAL A 176 -17.59 7.02 4.18
C VAL A 176 -16.11 6.85 3.89
N ALA A 177 -15.33 7.92 3.97
CA ALA A 177 -13.88 7.84 3.95
C ALA A 177 -13.34 7.68 5.38
N LEU A 178 -12.49 6.68 5.62
CA LEU A 178 -11.76 6.49 6.87
C LEU A 178 -10.27 6.67 6.64
N LEU A 179 -9.71 7.70 7.27
CA LEU A 179 -8.32 8.11 7.09
C LEU A 179 -7.57 7.98 8.41
N CYS A 180 -6.58 7.09 8.47
CA CYS A 180 -5.80 6.81 9.67
C CYS A 180 -4.33 7.16 9.44
N CYS A 181 -3.87 8.30 9.96
CA CYS A 181 -2.53 8.81 9.63
C CYS A 181 -1.78 9.26 10.88
N GLY A 182 -0.45 9.15 10.83
CA GLY A 182 0.44 9.79 11.78
C GLY A 182 0.33 11.31 11.74
N MET A 183 0.21 11.96 12.91
CA MET A 183 -0.02 13.41 13.04
C MET A 183 1.26 14.23 12.99
N ARG A 184 2.10 13.94 12.00
CA ARG A 184 3.40 14.59 11.78
C ARG A 184 3.20 16.04 11.33
N ARG A 185 3.54 16.99 12.20
CA ARG A 185 3.31 18.43 12.00
C ARG A 185 4.09 18.95 10.79
N GLU A 186 5.33 18.53 10.63
CA GLU A 186 6.24 18.89 9.54
C GLU A 186 5.73 18.43 8.17
N LEU A 187 4.94 17.35 8.12
CA LEU A 187 4.32 16.86 6.89
C LEU A 187 2.94 17.47 6.64
N GLY A 188 2.50 18.41 7.48
CA GLY A 188 1.23 19.12 7.29
C GLY A 188 -0.02 18.28 7.58
N ALA A 189 0.09 17.18 8.34
CA ALA A 189 -1.05 16.33 8.68
C ALA A 189 -2.19 17.11 9.37
N ALA A 190 -1.84 17.94 10.37
CA ALA A 190 -2.81 18.81 11.04
C ALA A 190 -3.50 19.77 10.06
N ARG A 191 -2.75 20.39 9.15
CA ARG A 191 -3.31 21.28 8.10
C ARG A 191 -4.27 20.51 7.20
N PHE A 192 -3.92 19.29 6.78
CA PHE A 192 -4.79 18.48 5.94
C PHE A 192 -6.13 18.19 6.63
N PHE A 193 -6.09 17.61 7.83
CA PHE A 193 -7.31 17.16 8.52
C PHE A 193 -8.15 18.30 9.09
N GLN A 194 -7.53 19.39 9.54
CA GLN A 194 -8.23 20.49 10.21
C GLN A 194 -8.64 21.62 9.26
N GLN A 195 -7.99 21.77 8.10
CA GLN A 195 -8.22 22.92 7.22
C GLN A 195 -8.59 22.55 5.79
N LEU A 196 -8.01 21.50 5.21
CA LEU A 196 -8.23 21.18 3.80
C LEU A 196 -9.37 20.19 3.60
N LEU A 197 -9.37 19.07 4.34
CA LEU A 197 -10.40 18.06 4.28
C LEU A 197 -11.80 18.61 4.65
N PRO A 198 -11.95 19.45 5.70
CA PRO A 198 -13.26 20.01 6.09
C PRO A 198 -13.90 20.93 5.04
N ARG A 199 -13.11 21.47 4.09
CA ARG A 199 -13.66 22.30 2.99
C ARG A 199 -14.45 21.49 1.96
N HIS A 200 -14.36 20.16 2.02
CA HIS A 200 -14.96 19.27 1.02
C HIS A 200 -15.76 18.12 1.65
N PHE A 201 -15.50 17.80 2.92
CA PHE A 201 -16.13 16.70 3.62
C PHE A 201 -16.52 17.12 5.03
N ARG A 202 -17.65 16.62 5.50
CA ARG A 202 -17.92 16.61 6.94
C ARG A 202 -16.91 15.67 7.59
N THR A 203 -16.01 16.25 8.36
CA THR A 203 -14.86 15.57 8.96
C THR A 203 -15.07 15.41 10.45
N GLN A 204 -14.86 14.20 10.96
CA GLN A 204 -15.00 13.84 12.37
C GLN A 204 -13.79 13.02 12.82
N LEU A 205 -13.12 13.45 13.87
CA LEU A 205 -12.11 12.64 14.55
C LEU A 205 -12.81 11.51 15.32
N LEU A 206 -12.51 10.26 14.98
CA LEU A 206 -13.08 9.09 15.66
C LEU A 206 -12.21 8.58 16.80
N ARG A 207 -10.88 8.59 16.63
CA ARG A 207 -9.95 8.03 17.61
C ARG A 207 -8.58 8.69 17.54
N ARG A 208 -7.97 8.88 18.72
CA ARG A 208 -6.54 9.18 18.87
C ARG A 208 -5.81 7.96 19.43
N CYS A 209 -4.61 7.71 18.94
CA CYS A 209 -3.70 6.70 19.44
C CYS A 209 -2.37 7.37 19.83
N PRO A 210 -2.28 7.97 21.04
CA PRO A 210 -1.11 8.74 21.45
C PRO A 210 0.21 7.95 21.41
N GLN A 211 0.16 6.65 21.70
CA GLN A 211 1.35 5.78 21.72
C GLN A 211 2.03 5.63 20.36
N ARG A 212 1.29 5.90 19.27
CA ARG A 212 1.80 5.83 17.89
C ARG A 212 1.71 7.18 17.17
N ASP A 213 1.25 8.22 17.87
CA ASP A 213 0.93 9.53 17.29
C ASP A 213 0.05 9.44 16.03
N VAL A 214 -0.95 8.55 16.06
CA VAL A 214 -1.88 8.30 14.94
C VAL A 214 -3.29 8.76 15.31
N GLU A 215 -3.98 9.33 14.33
CA GLU A 215 -5.40 9.69 14.45
C GLU A 215 -6.23 9.04 13.34
N LEU A 216 -7.46 8.63 13.69
CA LEU A 216 -8.45 8.12 12.75
C LEU A 216 -9.55 9.16 12.54
N TYR A 217 -9.70 9.60 11.30
CA TYR A 217 -10.74 10.51 10.85
C TYR A 217 -11.78 9.79 10.00
N ARG A 218 -13.03 10.20 10.16
CA ARG A 218 -14.15 9.89 9.28
C ARG A 218 -14.50 11.13 8.47
N ALA A 219 -14.57 10.97 7.15
CA ALA A 219 -15.02 11.99 6.22
C ALA A 219 -16.24 11.49 5.44
N THR A 220 -17.26 12.34 5.31
CA THR A 220 -18.49 12.02 4.57
C THR A 220 -18.86 13.17 3.64
N CYS A 221 -19.40 12.84 2.47
CA CYS A 221 -20.00 13.81 1.57
C CYS A 221 -21.34 14.25 2.16
N GLY A 222 -21.39 15.40 2.81
CA GLY A 222 -22.62 16.04 3.25
C GLY A 222 -22.64 17.48 2.76
N ASP A 223 -23.83 18.08 2.68
CA ASP A 223 -23.97 19.50 2.38
C ASP A 223 -23.13 20.29 3.40
N ILE A 224 -22.14 20.99 2.88
CA ILE A 224 -21.30 21.90 3.65
C ILE A 224 -22.14 23.16 3.76
N GLY A 225 -23.01 23.19 4.78
CA GLY A 225 -23.84 24.35 5.10
C GLY A 225 -23.02 25.61 5.31
#